data_AF-A0A2G5ELC0-F1
#
_entry.id   AF-A0A2G5ELC0-F1
#
_cell.length_a   1.000
_cell.length_b   1.000
_cell.length_c   1.000
_cell.angle_alpha   90.00
_cell.angle_beta   90.00
_cell.angle_gamma   90.00
#
_symmetry.space_group_name_H-M   'P 1'
#
loop_
_entity.id
_entity.type
_entity.pdbx_description
1 polymer ?
#
loop_
_entity_poly.entity_id
_entity_poly.type
_entity_poly.pdbx_seq_one_letter_code
_entity_poly.pdbx_strand_id
1 'polypeptide(L)'
;MIFKVLFSIIIFVLSAVLELLITNERTFASRPINIAINLLTYNSAGFGFAPYGPYWKFMKKIVTSELLGDQTLAQLKDIRFDEASQLIHFHLNKAKTRTVVNLSQEVTKEDEQAKEIRSLVRDSTEILAQFNSSYFIGFLRNIDLQGIRKRAKNIHLRYDALIETIMKKREEDEESKICLTRENIKGFMFDLLTTGTDTSGIVVEWAMSELINYPTILEKTIEEIDLVVEENRLVKE
;
A
#
# COMPACT_ATOMS: atom_id res chain seq x y z
N MET A 1 -16.64 5.62 -36.26
CA MET A 1 -16.23 4.91 -35.03
C MET A 1 -14.71 4.91 -34.98
N ILE A 2 -14.09 5.84 -34.25
CA ILE A 2 -12.62 5.96 -34.19
C ILE A 2 -12.15 5.02 -33.08
N PHE A 3 -11.45 3.95 -33.44
CA PHE A 3 -10.73 3.13 -32.49
C PHE A 3 -9.62 3.98 -31.87
N LYS A 4 -9.76 4.39 -30.60
CA LYS A 4 -8.61 4.85 -29.82
C LYS A 4 -7.79 3.61 -29.48
N VAL A 5 -6.75 3.33 -30.27
CA VAL A 5 -5.70 2.41 -29.87
C VAL A 5 -4.84 3.16 -28.86
N LEU A 6 -4.76 2.64 -27.63
CA LEU A 6 -3.82 3.15 -26.66
C LEU A 6 -2.42 2.65 -27.01
N PHE A 7 -1.51 3.60 -27.19
CA PHE A 7 -0.09 3.32 -27.34
C PHE A 7 0.54 3.29 -25.95
N SER A 8 1.23 2.18 -25.65
CA SER A 8 2.05 2.04 -24.45
C SER A 8 3.52 2.11 -24.87
N ILE A 9 4.32 2.88 -24.13
CA ILE A 9 5.77 2.94 -24.30
C ILE A 9 6.38 2.19 -23.12
N ILE A 10 7.23 1.20 -23.42
CA ILE A 10 7.99 0.45 -22.41
C ILE A 10 9.41 1.02 -22.38
N ILE A 11 9.86 1.45 -21.20
CA ILE A 11 11.19 2.02 -20.99
C ILE A 11 12.02 1.04 -20.16
N PHE A 12 13.20 0.69 -20.67
CA PHE A 12 14.12 -0.26 -20.03
C PHE A 12 15.58 0.23 -20.00
N VAL A 13 15.83 1.49 -20.37
CA VAL A 13 17.17 2.09 -20.41
C VAL A 13 17.25 3.27 -19.46
N LEU A 14 18.31 3.32 -18.63
CA LEU A 14 18.48 4.32 -17.58
C LEU A 14 18.40 5.77 -18.09
N SER A 15 19.03 6.08 -19.23
CA SER A 15 18.99 7.43 -19.81
C SER A 15 17.56 7.91 -20.07
N ALA A 16 16.73 7.05 -20.65
CA ALA A 16 15.32 7.34 -20.91
C ALA A 16 14.49 7.43 -19.61
N VAL A 17 14.82 6.64 -18.59
CA VAL A 17 14.19 6.76 -17.25
C VAL A 17 14.50 8.11 -16.62
N LEU A 18 15.76 8.58 -16.67
CA LEU A 18 16.16 9.88 -16.14
C LEU A 18 15.50 11.03 -16.91
N GLU A 19 15.41 10.91 -18.24
CA GLU A 19 14.72 11.88 -19.08
C GLU A 19 13.23 11.99 -18.71
N LEU A 20 12.57 10.88 -18.41
CA LEU A 20 11.15 10.85 -18.04
C LEU A 20 10.90 11.33 -16.60
N LEU A 21 11.61 10.75 -15.62
CA LEU A 21 11.32 10.94 -14.20
C LEU A 21 11.96 12.18 -13.58
N ILE A 22 13.02 12.72 -14.19
CA ILE A 22 13.73 13.90 -13.66
C ILE A 22 13.53 15.08 -14.60
N THR A 23 13.96 14.94 -15.87
CA THR A 23 13.98 16.07 -16.80
C THR A 23 12.57 16.52 -17.18
N ASN A 24 11.68 15.55 -17.44
CA ASN A 24 10.32 15.79 -17.92
C ASN A 24 9.25 15.37 -16.90
N GLU A 25 9.57 15.35 -15.60
CA GLU A 25 8.71 14.81 -14.54
C GLU A 25 7.26 15.31 -14.63
N ARG A 26 7.07 16.60 -14.95
CA ARG A 26 5.75 17.26 -14.95
C ARG A 26 4.87 16.78 -16.10
N THR A 27 5.48 16.49 -17.25
CA THR A 27 4.80 15.99 -18.45
C THR A 27 4.28 14.57 -18.21
N PHE A 28 5.02 13.77 -17.43
CA PHE A 28 4.73 12.36 -17.18
C PHE A 28 4.16 12.07 -15.79
N ALA A 29 3.85 13.10 -14.99
CA ALA A 29 3.32 12.94 -13.63
C ALA A 29 1.86 12.43 -13.59
N SER A 30 1.13 12.53 -14.70
CA SER A 30 -0.28 12.10 -14.76
C SER A 30 -0.39 10.58 -14.91
N ARG A 31 -1.27 9.95 -14.14
CA ARG A 31 -1.55 8.51 -14.23
C ARG A 31 -2.78 8.24 -15.09
N PRO A 32 -2.76 7.23 -15.99
CA PRO A 32 -3.95 6.79 -16.70
C PRO A 32 -5.00 6.24 -15.72
N ILE A 33 -6.23 6.74 -15.83
CA ILE A 33 -7.35 6.34 -14.96
C ILE A 33 -8.26 5.37 -15.69
N ASN A 34 -8.59 4.25 -15.05
CA ASN A 34 -9.54 3.25 -15.54
C ASN A 34 -10.78 3.15 -14.62
N ILE A 35 -11.77 2.37 -15.04
CA ILE A 35 -13.04 2.23 -14.31
C ILE A 35 -12.86 1.66 -12.89
N ALA A 36 -11.89 0.76 -12.70
CA ALA A 36 -11.60 0.18 -11.38
C ALA A 36 -10.97 1.22 -10.46
N ILE A 37 -9.99 1.99 -10.96
CA ILE A 37 -9.38 3.11 -10.23
C ILE A 37 -10.47 4.07 -9.78
N ASN A 38 -11.35 4.52 -10.68
CA ASN A 38 -12.42 5.45 -10.33
C ASN A 38 -13.37 4.92 -9.23
N LEU A 39 -13.73 3.63 -9.29
CA LEU A 39 -14.63 3.04 -8.31
C LEU A 39 -13.95 2.83 -6.96
N LEU A 40 -12.70 2.33 -6.94
CA LEU A 40 -12.00 1.99 -5.71
C LEU A 40 -11.45 3.23 -4.98
N THR A 41 -10.92 4.20 -5.73
CA THR A 41 -10.21 5.36 -5.17
C THR A 41 -11.11 6.57 -4.95
N TYR A 42 -12.42 6.35 -4.76
CA TYR A 42 -13.39 7.42 -4.51
C TYR A 42 -13.34 8.51 -5.60
N ASN A 43 -13.39 8.09 -6.87
CA ASN A 43 -13.22 8.95 -8.04
C ASN A 43 -11.90 9.73 -8.04
N SER A 44 -10.79 9.06 -7.68
CA SER A 44 -9.46 9.65 -7.52
C SER A 44 -9.41 10.79 -6.49
N ALA A 45 -10.23 10.71 -5.44
CA ALA A 45 -10.23 11.66 -4.33
C ALA A 45 -9.08 11.41 -3.33
N GLY A 46 -8.36 10.29 -3.45
CA GLY A 46 -7.09 10.05 -2.76
C GLY A 46 -5.91 10.79 -3.39
N PHE A 47 -4.70 10.52 -2.90
CA PHE A 47 -3.45 11.10 -3.40
C PHE A 47 -2.82 10.30 -4.54
N GLY A 48 -2.89 8.97 -4.51
CA GLY A 48 -2.10 8.07 -5.36
C GLY A 48 -2.39 8.21 -6.86
N PHE A 49 -3.66 8.37 -7.22
CA PHE A 49 -4.13 8.50 -8.61
C PHE A 49 -4.66 9.89 -8.96
N ALA A 50 -4.56 10.87 -8.06
CA ALA A 50 -4.97 12.24 -8.35
C ALA A 50 -4.12 12.84 -9.49
N PRO A 51 -4.73 13.57 -10.44
CA PRO A 51 -3.99 14.24 -11.49
C PRO A 51 -3.05 15.29 -10.89
N TYR A 52 -1.90 15.48 -11.53
CA TYR A 52 -0.95 16.50 -11.10
C TYR A 52 -1.60 17.89 -11.11
N GLY A 53 -1.53 18.59 -9.98
CA GLY A 53 -2.17 19.89 -9.81
C GLY A 53 -2.07 20.41 -8.38
N PRO A 54 -2.76 21.52 -8.05
CA PRO A 54 -2.74 22.11 -6.71
C PRO A 54 -3.13 21.12 -5.60
N TYR A 55 -4.18 20.32 -5.83
CA TYR A 55 -4.64 19.30 -4.89
C TYR A 55 -3.57 18.23 -4.61
N TRP A 56 -2.99 17.65 -5.67
CA TRP A 56 -1.93 16.64 -5.53
C TRP A 56 -0.71 17.20 -4.79
N LYS A 57 -0.30 18.44 -5.09
CA LYS A 57 0.83 19.10 -4.39
C LYS A 57 0.53 19.32 -2.91
N PHE A 58 -0.70 19.72 -2.59
CA PHE A 58 -1.16 19.91 -1.23
C PHE A 58 -1.14 18.59 -0.44
N MET A 59 -1.74 17.52 -1.00
CA MET A 59 -1.73 16.20 -0.38
C MET A 59 -0.32 15.63 -0.23
N LYS A 60 0.55 15.79 -1.24
CA LYS A 60 1.96 15.40 -1.15
C LYS A 60 2.62 16.07 0.04
N LYS A 61 2.43 17.39 0.20
CA LYS A 61 3.00 18.14 1.32
C LYS A 61 2.55 17.55 2.65
N ILE A 62 1.24 17.37 2.85
CA ILE A 62 0.69 16.77 4.08
C ILE A 62 1.29 15.39 4.36
N VAL A 63 1.35 14.52 3.35
CA VAL A 63 1.92 13.18 3.51
C VAL A 63 3.38 13.26 3.94
N THR A 64 4.18 14.10 3.29
CA THR A 64 5.62 14.19 3.58
C THR A 64 5.95 14.94 4.86
N SER A 65 5.14 15.91 5.29
CA SER A 65 5.43 16.72 6.48
C SER A 65 4.72 16.22 7.73
N GLU A 66 3.46 15.80 7.61
CA GLU A 66 2.61 15.45 8.75
C GLU A 66 2.51 13.94 8.97
N LEU A 67 2.34 13.14 7.91
CA LEU A 67 2.14 11.69 8.08
C LEU A 67 3.48 10.93 8.20
N LEU A 68 4.41 11.22 7.29
CA LEU A 68 5.70 10.54 7.19
C LEU A 68 6.86 11.44 7.65
N GLY A 69 6.54 12.56 8.32
CA GLY A 69 7.54 13.45 8.91
C GLY A 69 8.13 12.89 10.20
N ASP A 70 9.32 13.38 10.56
CA ASP A 70 10.11 12.90 11.71
C ASP A 70 9.31 12.89 13.02
N GLN A 71 8.47 13.91 13.25
CA GLN A 71 7.66 14.02 14.47
C GLN A 71 6.67 12.86 14.60
N THR A 72 5.92 12.55 13.54
CA THR A 72 4.95 11.46 13.55
C THR A 72 5.63 10.11 13.60
N LEU A 73 6.76 9.95 12.89
CA LEU A 73 7.56 8.73 12.98
C LEU A 73 8.11 8.49 14.40
N ALA A 74 8.49 9.54 15.12
CA ALA A 74 8.89 9.47 16.52
C ALA A 74 7.71 9.13 17.44
N GLN A 75 6.52 9.69 17.21
CA GLN A 75 5.30 9.35 17.97
C GLN A 75 4.87 7.89 17.78
N LEU A 76 5.07 7.33 16.60
CA LEU A 76 4.72 5.94 16.27
C LEU A 76 5.84 4.94 16.61
N LYS A 77 6.98 5.40 17.12
CA LYS A 77 8.16 4.57 17.38
C LYS A 77 7.87 3.42 18.33
N ASP A 78 7.26 3.70 19.48
CA ASP A 78 6.96 2.67 20.48
C ASP A 78 5.92 1.67 19.95
N ILE A 79 4.92 2.15 19.20
CA ILE A 79 3.93 1.28 18.55
C ILE A 79 4.61 0.33 17.57
N ARG A 80 5.50 0.82 16.69
CA ARG A 80 6.25 -0.04 15.77
C ARG A 80 7.12 -1.06 16.49
N PHE A 81 7.79 -0.65 17.58
CA PHE A 81 8.59 -1.56 18.39
C PHE A 81 7.73 -2.67 19.03
N ASP A 82 6.57 -2.32 19.57
CA ASP A 82 5.64 -3.28 20.18
C ASP A 82 5.08 -4.26 19.13
N GLU A 83 4.70 -3.78 17.95
CA GLU A 83 4.23 -4.60 16.82
C GLU A 83 5.32 -5.57 16.35
N ALA A 84 6.56 -5.10 16.15
CA ALA A 84 7.68 -5.92 15.75
C ALA A 84 8.03 -6.98 16.82
N SER A 85 8.04 -6.58 18.09
CA SER A 85 8.30 -7.48 19.22
C SER A 85 7.24 -8.59 19.31
N GLN A 86 5.96 -8.25 19.13
CA GLN A 86 4.87 -9.23 19.11
C GLN A 86 5.02 -10.23 17.95
N LEU A 87 5.41 -9.74 16.76
CA LEU A 87 5.66 -10.59 15.59
C LEU A 87 6.82 -11.57 15.83
N ILE A 88 7.92 -11.10 16.42
CA ILE A 88 9.08 -11.94 16.78
C ILE A 88 8.66 -12.99 17.80
N HIS A 89 7.98 -12.61 18.87
CA HIS A 89 7.52 -13.55 19.90
C HIS A 89 6.57 -14.61 19.34
N PHE A 90 5.67 -14.23 18.44
CA PHE A 90 4.76 -15.15 17.75
C PHE A 90 5.54 -16.22 16.96
N HIS A 91 6.52 -15.82 16.15
CA HIS A 91 7.35 -16.74 15.38
C HIS A 91 8.23 -17.62 16.28
N LEU A 92 8.81 -17.07 17.34
CA LEU A 92 9.59 -17.83 18.32
C LEU A 92 8.76 -18.93 19.00
N ASN A 93 7.49 -18.66 19.31
CA ASN A 93 6.59 -19.66 19.88
C ASN A 93 6.29 -20.79 18.88
N LYS A 94 6.02 -20.46 17.60
CA LYS A 94 5.84 -21.46 16.54
C LYS A 94 7.11 -22.27 16.26
N ALA A 95 8.29 -21.65 16.39
CA ALA A 95 9.57 -22.33 16.26
C ALA A 95 9.77 -23.39 17.36
N LYS A 96 9.39 -23.09 18.62
CA LYS A 96 9.45 -24.06 19.74
C LYS A 96 8.59 -25.29 19.48
N THR A 97 7.43 -25.13 18.84
CA THR A 97 6.52 -26.23 18.46
C THR A 97 6.88 -26.88 17.13
N ARG A 98 7.97 -26.43 16.47
CA ARG A 98 8.40 -26.88 15.13
C ARG A 98 7.29 -26.78 14.08
N THR A 99 6.44 -25.76 14.21
CA THR A 99 5.35 -25.51 13.28
C THR A 99 5.90 -24.81 12.04
N VAL A 100 5.58 -25.33 10.86
CA VAL A 100 5.89 -24.66 9.59
C VAL A 100 5.05 -23.40 9.47
N VAL A 101 5.70 -22.29 9.14
CA VAL A 101 5.10 -20.96 9.03
C VAL A 101 5.00 -20.55 7.57
N ASN A 102 3.85 -19.97 7.18
CA ASN A 102 3.71 -19.29 5.89
C ASN A 102 3.95 -17.79 6.07
N LEU A 103 5.16 -17.32 5.73
CA LEU A 103 5.55 -15.92 5.90
C LEU A 103 4.59 -14.94 5.21
N SER A 104 4.09 -15.25 4.00
CA SER A 104 3.13 -14.39 3.28
C SER A 104 1.83 -14.11 4.04
N GLN A 105 1.46 -15.00 4.97
CA GLN A 105 0.23 -14.88 5.77
C GLN A 105 0.50 -14.38 7.19
N GLU A 106 1.68 -14.68 7.71
CA GLU A 106 2.01 -14.58 9.14
C GLU A 106 2.94 -13.41 9.48
N VAL A 107 3.45 -12.67 8.49
CA VAL A 107 4.17 -11.39 8.69
C VAL A 107 3.25 -10.30 9.28
N THR A 108 1.96 -10.56 9.41
CA THR A 108 0.97 -9.65 9.99
C THR A 108 0.14 -10.36 11.06
N LYS A 109 -0.39 -9.60 12.03
CA LYS A 109 -1.18 -10.14 13.16
C LYS A 109 -2.31 -11.09 12.73
N GLU A 110 -2.51 -12.14 13.53
CA GLU A 110 -3.66 -13.04 13.49
C GLU A 110 -4.90 -12.41 14.17
N ASP A 111 -5.27 -11.18 13.78
CA ASP A 111 -6.54 -10.57 14.18
C ASP A 111 -7.56 -10.67 13.04
N GLU A 112 -8.84 -10.83 13.36
CA GLU A 112 -9.92 -10.97 12.37
C GLU A 112 -10.08 -9.68 11.56
N GLN A 113 -9.94 -8.52 12.20
CA GLN A 113 -9.95 -7.24 11.48
C GLN A 113 -8.74 -7.15 10.53
N ALA A 114 -7.55 -7.58 10.97
CA ALA A 114 -6.36 -7.59 10.13
C ALA A 114 -6.52 -8.55 8.93
N LYS A 115 -7.15 -9.71 9.10
CA LYS A 115 -7.48 -10.63 7.99
C LYS A 115 -8.44 -9.99 6.99
N GLU A 116 -9.48 -9.29 7.46
CA GLU A 116 -10.41 -8.58 6.59
C GLU A 116 -9.70 -7.50 5.77
N ILE A 117 -8.86 -6.68 6.43
CA ILE A 117 -8.05 -5.66 5.76
C ILE A 117 -7.17 -6.31 4.69
N ARG A 118 -6.44 -7.37 5.02
CA ARG A 118 -5.59 -8.08 4.05
C ARG A 118 -6.37 -8.62 2.86
N SER A 119 -7.54 -9.21 3.08
CA SER A 119 -8.42 -9.66 2.00
C SER A 119 -8.79 -8.49 1.10
N LEU A 120 -9.18 -7.35 1.66
CA LEU A 120 -9.56 -6.16 0.89
C LEU A 120 -8.41 -5.55 0.11
N VAL A 121 -7.22 -5.45 0.73
CA VAL A 121 -5.99 -4.99 0.09
C VAL A 121 -5.67 -5.88 -1.11
N ARG A 122 -5.64 -7.20 -0.91
CA ARG A 122 -5.32 -8.16 -1.97
C ARG A 122 -6.32 -8.10 -3.12
N ASP A 123 -7.62 -8.09 -2.82
CA ASP A 123 -8.67 -8.03 -3.85
C ASP A 123 -8.58 -6.70 -4.63
N SER A 124 -8.19 -5.60 -3.97
CA SER A 124 -7.99 -4.30 -4.59
C SER A 124 -6.77 -4.28 -5.50
N THR A 125 -5.62 -4.74 -5.02
CA THR A 125 -4.39 -4.82 -5.81
C THR A 125 -4.60 -5.70 -7.03
N GLU A 126 -5.27 -6.84 -6.89
CA GLU A 126 -5.57 -7.75 -8.01
C GLU A 126 -6.37 -7.03 -9.10
N ILE A 127 -7.44 -6.32 -8.73
CA ILE A 127 -8.26 -5.60 -9.71
C ILE A 127 -7.53 -4.41 -10.32
N LEU A 128 -6.76 -3.66 -9.52
CA LEU A 128 -6.00 -2.50 -10.01
C LEU A 128 -4.90 -2.93 -10.99
N ALA A 129 -4.28 -4.08 -10.75
CA ALA A 129 -3.27 -4.67 -11.62
C ALA A 129 -3.86 -5.46 -12.81
N GLN A 130 -5.14 -5.82 -12.77
CA GLN A 130 -5.77 -6.63 -13.81
C GLN A 130 -5.79 -5.91 -15.17
N PHE A 131 -5.30 -6.59 -16.20
CA PHE A 131 -5.45 -6.14 -17.58
C PHE A 131 -6.93 -5.96 -17.92
N ASN A 132 -7.32 -4.75 -18.34
CA ASN A 132 -8.70 -4.45 -18.69
C ASN A 132 -8.88 -4.35 -20.21
N SER A 133 -9.41 -5.40 -20.82
CA SER A 133 -9.62 -5.48 -22.27
C SER A 133 -10.61 -4.43 -22.80
N SER A 134 -11.56 -4.00 -21.98
CA SER A 134 -12.54 -2.96 -22.34
C SER A 134 -11.90 -1.58 -22.60
N TYR A 135 -10.65 -1.40 -22.16
CA TYR A 135 -9.85 -0.20 -22.39
C TYR A 135 -9.18 -0.20 -23.77
N PHE A 136 -8.75 -1.37 -24.26
CA PHE A 136 -8.08 -1.53 -25.55
C PHE A 136 -9.06 -1.74 -26.70
N ILE A 137 -10.24 -2.29 -26.40
CA ILE A 137 -11.25 -2.64 -27.39
C ILE A 137 -12.48 -1.75 -27.17
N GLY A 138 -12.57 -0.65 -27.92
CA GLY A 138 -13.57 0.39 -27.71
C GLY A 138 -15.04 -0.07 -27.73
N PHE A 139 -15.39 -1.11 -28.49
CA PHE A 139 -16.76 -1.64 -28.51
C PHE A 139 -17.12 -2.46 -27.25
N LEU A 140 -16.12 -2.97 -26.53
CA LEU A 140 -16.30 -3.71 -25.26
C LEU A 140 -16.36 -2.77 -24.05
N ARG A 141 -16.16 -1.47 -24.23
CA ARG A 141 -16.13 -0.47 -23.14
C ARG A 141 -17.36 -0.51 -22.22
N ASN A 142 -18.51 -0.87 -22.78
CA ASN A 142 -19.78 -0.91 -22.06
C ASN A 142 -20.18 -2.32 -21.56
N ILE A 143 -19.39 -3.34 -21.89
CA ILE A 143 -19.66 -4.74 -21.51
C ILE A 143 -18.66 -5.13 -20.42
N ASP A 144 -19.16 -5.52 -19.24
CA ASP A 144 -18.32 -5.94 -18.11
C ASP A 144 -17.86 -7.40 -18.26
N LEU A 145 -17.19 -7.74 -19.36
CA LEU A 145 -16.80 -9.12 -19.69
C LEU A 145 -15.94 -9.79 -18.59
N GLN A 146 -15.09 -9.00 -17.94
CA GLN A 146 -14.18 -9.48 -16.89
C GLN A 146 -14.78 -9.34 -15.49
N GLY A 147 -16.01 -8.84 -15.37
CA GLY A 147 -16.66 -8.56 -14.09
C GLY A 147 -15.97 -7.47 -13.26
N ILE A 148 -15.05 -6.70 -13.85
CA ILE A 148 -14.23 -5.69 -13.17
C ILE A 148 -15.13 -4.65 -12.48
N ARG A 149 -16.20 -4.19 -13.15
CA ARG A 149 -17.09 -3.20 -12.53
C ARG A 149 -17.81 -3.77 -11.33
N LYS A 150 -18.36 -4.98 -11.45
CA LYS A 150 -19.08 -5.64 -10.34
C LYS A 150 -18.15 -5.89 -9.15
N ARG A 151 -16.96 -6.44 -9.41
CA ARG A 151 -15.97 -6.73 -8.37
C ARG A 151 -15.47 -5.45 -7.70
N ALA A 152 -15.09 -4.42 -8.47
CA ALA A 152 -14.63 -3.14 -7.94
C ALA A 152 -15.70 -2.46 -7.05
N LYS A 153 -16.97 -2.52 -7.45
CA LYS A 153 -18.09 -2.02 -6.61
C LYS A 153 -18.22 -2.77 -5.29
N ASN A 154 -18.13 -4.11 -5.32
CA ASN A 154 -18.22 -4.91 -4.10
C ASN A 154 -17.07 -4.61 -3.13
N ILE A 155 -15.85 -4.51 -3.64
CA ILE A 155 -14.68 -4.14 -2.85
C ILE A 155 -14.83 -2.74 -2.28
N HIS A 156 -15.23 -1.75 -3.11
CA HIS A 156 -15.45 -0.38 -2.66
C HIS A 156 -16.46 -0.32 -1.50
N LEU A 157 -17.58 -1.05 -1.58
CA LEU A 157 -18.56 -1.08 -0.48
C LEU A 157 -17.99 -1.63 0.83
N ARG A 158 -17.17 -2.68 0.76
CA ARG A 158 -16.53 -3.26 1.94
C ARG A 158 -15.47 -2.32 2.53
N TYR A 159 -14.65 -1.71 1.66
CA TYR A 159 -13.68 -0.69 2.06
C TYR A 159 -14.35 0.52 2.71
N ASP A 160 -15.45 0.99 2.13
CA ASP A 160 -16.22 2.12 2.66
C ASP A 160 -16.77 1.81 4.06
N ALA A 161 -17.36 0.63 4.26
CA ALA A 161 -17.84 0.21 5.58
C ALA A 161 -16.71 0.13 6.62
N LEU A 162 -15.54 -0.40 6.25
CA LEU A 162 -14.37 -0.45 7.11
C LEU A 162 -13.89 0.95 7.48
N ILE A 163 -13.69 1.82 6.49
CA ILE A 163 -13.21 3.20 6.69
C ILE A 163 -14.21 4.00 7.53
N GLU A 164 -15.50 3.89 7.25
CA GLU A 164 -16.57 4.52 8.04
C GLU A 164 -16.53 4.07 9.50
N THR A 165 -16.25 2.79 9.76
CA THR A 165 -16.09 2.28 11.14
C THR A 165 -14.88 2.93 11.82
N ILE A 166 -13.76 3.08 11.12
CA ILE A 166 -12.55 3.73 11.66
C ILE A 166 -12.79 5.22 11.89
N MET A 167 -13.48 5.90 10.98
CA MET A 167 -13.82 7.33 11.11
C MET A 167 -14.75 7.57 12.29
N LYS A 168 -15.82 6.78 12.45
CA LYS A 168 -16.75 6.91 13.58
C LYS A 168 -16.07 6.72 14.93
N LYS A 169 -15.12 5.79 15.04
CA LYS A 169 -14.32 5.60 16.27
C LYS A 169 -13.47 6.81 16.64
N ARG A 170 -13.23 7.74 15.70
CA ARG A 170 -12.42 8.95 15.89
C ARG A 170 -13.24 10.24 15.94
N GLU A 171 -14.47 10.25 15.43
CA GLU A 171 -15.39 11.40 15.47
C GLU A 171 -15.91 11.74 16.89
N GLU A 172 -15.49 11.01 17.93
CA GLU A 172 -15.76 11.36 19.33
C GLU A 172 -14.79 12.41 19.91
N ASP A 173 -13.68 12.73 19.22
CA ASP A 173 -12.73 13.77 19.62
C ASP A 173 -12.50 14.81 18.49
N GLU A 174 -13.06 16.02 18.72
CA GLU A 174 -12.83 17.29 18.03
C GLU A 174 -13.40 17.59 16.62
N GLU A 175 -14.02 18.78 16.56
CA GLU A 175 -14.54 19.45 15.37
C GLU A 175 -13.38 20.17 14.63
N SER A 176 -12.67 19.45 13.77
CA SER A 176 -11.53 20.02 13.03
C SER A 176 -11.97 20.72 11.73
N LYS A 177 -11.56 21.99 11.56
CA LYS A 177 -11.70 22.75 10.30
C LYS A 177 -10.68 22.27 9.27
N ILE A 178 -10.86 21.09 8.71
CA ILE A 178 -10.01 20.58 7.63
C ILE A 178 -10.64 20.92 6.28
N CYS A 179 -9.83 21.45 5.35
CA CYS A 179 -10.20 21.76 3.96
C CYS A 179 -10.24 20.50 3.07
N LEU A 180 -10.60 19.34 3.63
CA LEU A 180 -10.71 18.06 2.93
C LEU A 180 -12.13 17.56 3.07
N THR A 181 -12.72 17.12 1.96
CA THR A 181 -14.04 16.49 2.00
C THR A 181 -13.95 15.10 2.63
N ARG A 182 -15.07 14.56 3.11
CA ARG A 182 -15.15 13.17 3.61
C ARG A 182 -14.62 12.18 2.57
N GLU A 183 -14.94 12.39 1.30
CA GLU A 183 -14.44 11.58 0.17
C GLU A 183 -12.92 11.66 0.00
N ASN A 184 -12.30 12.83 0.23
CA ASN A 184 -10.85 12.93 0.21
C ASN A 184 -10.20 12.15 1.35
N ILE A 185 -10.79 12.19 2.55
CA ILE A 185 -10.31 11.43 3.71
C ILE A 185 -10.42 9.93 3.42
N LYS A 186 -11.57 9.48 2.91
CA LYS A 186 -11.79 8.07 2.54
C LYS A 186 -10.83 7.60 1.45
N GLY A 187 -10.68 8.37 0.37
CA GLY A 187 -9.72 8.08 -0.70
C GLY A 187 -8.29 7.99 -0.19
N PHE A 188 -7.91 8.88 0.72
CA PHE A 188 -6.59 8.85 1.33
C PHE A 188 -6.38 7.65 2.26
N MET A 189 -7.38 7.27 3.06
CA MET A 189 -7.31 6.08 3.90
C MET A 189 -7.22 4.80 3.07
N PHE A 190 -7.95 4.71 1.96
CA PHE A 190 -7.83 3.63 1.00
C PHE A 190 -6.40 3.52 0.44
N ASP A 191 -5.81 4.64 0.00
CA ASP A 191 -4.44 4.69 -0.52
C ASP A 191 -3.43 4.18 0.51
N LEU A 192 -3.54 4.63 1.76
CA LEU A 192 -2.65 4.26 2.85
C LEU A 192 -2.74 2.76 3.20
N LEU A 193 -3.96 2.24 3.38
CA LEU A 193 -4.18 0.84 3.74
C LEU A 193 -3.77 -0.11 2.62
N THR A 194 -4.12 0.22 1.37
CA THR A 194 -3.81 -0.64 0.21
C THR A 194 -2.32 -0.63 -0.11
N THR A 195 -1.72 0.55 -0.22
CA THR A 195 -0.32 0.68 -0.66
C THR A 195 0.66 0.28 0.43
N GLY A 196 0.38 0.68 1.67
CA GLY A 196 1.27 0.42 2.81
C GLY A 196 1.34 -1.06 3.16
N THR A 197 0.20 -1.76 3.19
CA THR A 197 0.13 -3.14 3.69
C THR A 197 0.78 -4.16 2.76
N ASP A 198 0.45 -4.11 1.45
CA ASP A 198 0.89 -5.12 0.49
C ASP A 198 2.40 -5.01 0.23
N THR A 199 2.89 -3.79 0.00
CA THR A 199 4.30 -3.56 -0.35
C THR A 199 5.26 -3.88 0.79
N SER A 200 4.96 -3.44 2.02
CA SER A 200 5.83 -3.73 3.16
C SER A 200 5.84 -5.22 3.51
N GLY A 201 4.69 -5.89 3.42
CA GLY A 201 4.58 -7.34 3.67
C GLY A 201 5.44 -8.15 2.69
N ILE A 202 5.33 -7.84 1.39
CA ILE A 202 6.14 -8.48 0.34
C ILE A 202 7.63 -8.24 0.57
N VAL A 203 8.05 -7.02 0.91
CA VAL A 203 9.47 -6.71 1.16
C VAL A 203 10.03 -7.56 2.31
N VAL A 204 9.30 -7.67 3.43
CA VAL A 204 9.73 -8.50 4.57
C VAL A 204 9.78 -9.98 4.19
N GLU A 205 8.78 -10.48 3.45
CA GLU A 205 8.75 -11.86 2.97
C GLU A 205 9.98 -12.19 2.12
N TRP A 206 10.30 -11.36 1.13
CA TRP A 206 11.48 -11.54 0.28
C TRP A 206 12.78 -11.39 1.05
N ALA A 207 12.90 -10.39 1.92
CA ALA A 207 14.10 -10.21 2.73
C ALA A 207 14.39 -11.46 3.59
N MET A 208 13.36 -12.02 4.24
CA MET A 208 13.50 -13.25 5.02
C MET A 208 13.83 -14.46 4.14
N SER A 209 13.19 -14.57 2.97
CA SER A 209 13.48 -15.65 2.02
C SER A 209 14.94 -15.63 1.55
N GLU A 210 15.46 -14.46 1.20
CA GLU A 210 16.85 -14.28 0.80
C GLU A 210 17.80 -14.62 1.95
N LEU A 211 17.55 -14.12 3.16
CA LEU A 211 18.39 -14.43 4.33
C LEU A 211 18.47 -15.94 4.62
N ILE A 212 17.34 -16.65 4.53
CA ILE A 212 17.29 -18.11 4.77
C ILE A 212 18.06 -18.87 3.66
N ASN A 213 17.98 -18.40 2.42
CA ASN A 213 18.62 -19.08 1.28
C ASN A 213 20.13 -18.77 1.14
N TYR A 214 20.62 -17.70 1.78
CA TYR A 214 22.04 -17.30 1.74
C TYR A 214 22.66 -17.20 3.15
N PRO A 215 23.08 -18.34 3.77
CA PRO A 215 23.55 -18.37 5.16
C PRO A 215 24.72 -17.42 5.46
N THR A 216 25.66 -17.24 4.52
CA THR A 216 26.78 -16.31 4.70
C THR A 216 26.36 -14.84 4.84
N ILE A 217 25.22 -14.46 4.25
CA ILE A 217 24.65 -13.11 4.41
C ILE A 217 23.94 -13.04 5.75
N LEU A 218 23.18 -14.08 6.13
CA LEU A 218 22.51 -14.16 7.43
C LEU A 218 23.49 -14.06 8.59
N GLU A 219 24.62 -14.78 8.55
CA GLU A 219 25.68 -14.71 9.57
C GLU A 219 26.20 -13.29 9.72
N LYS A 220 26.53 -12.61 8.62
CA LYS A 220 26.97 -11.21 8.64
C LYS A 220 25.92 -10.25 9.20
N THR A 221 24.65 -10.46 8.85
CA THR A 221 23.55 -9.65 9.38
C THR A 221 23.42 -9.83 10.90
N ILE A 222 23.59 -11.05 11.41
CA ILE A 222 23.59 -11.32 12.86
C ILE A 222 24.80 -10.64 13.52
N GLU A 223 26.00 -10.80 12.96
CA GLU A 223 27.21 -10.12 13.47
C GLU A 223 27.05 -8.60 13.52
N GLU A 224 26.47 -7.98 12.49
CA GLU A 224 26.22 -6.54 12.46
C GLU A 224 25.22 -6.11 13.55
N ILE A 225 24.16 -6.89 13.75
CA ILE A 225 23.18 -6.65 14.81
C ILE A 225 23.86 -6.75 16.19
N ASP A 226 24.62 -7.82 16.45
CA ASP A 226 25.28 -8.05 17.74
C ASP A 226 26.37 -7.01 18.06
N LEU A 227 26.99 -6.41 17.03
CA LEU A 227 27.95 -5.32 17.18
C LEU A 227 27.31 -4.00 17.66
N VAL A 228 26.05 -3.75 17.27
CA VAL A 228 25.33 -2.49 17.58
C VAL A 228 24.39 -2.66 18.77
N VAL A 229 23.79 -3.84 18.89
CA VAL A 229 22.79 -4.21 19.88
C VAL A 229 23.42 -5.32 20.73
N GLU A 230 23.60 -5.06 22.02
CA GLU A 230 24.13 -6.05 22.97
C GLU A 230 23.45 -7.42 22.81
N GLU A 231 24.22 -8.52 22.92
CA GLU A 231 23.71 -9.88 22.77
C GLU A 231 22.44 -10.13 23.60
N ASN A 232 21.47 -10.82 22.99
CA ASN A 232 20.16 -11.19 23.59
C ASN A 232 19.18 -10.03 23.84
N ARG A 233 19.36 -8.88 23.18
CA ARG A 233 18.43 -7.75 23.25
C ARG A 233 17.70 -7.52 21.92
N LEU A 234 16.40 -7.23 21.99
CA LEU A 234 15.64 -6.80 20.81
C LEU A 234 16.11 -5.42 20.34
N VAL A 235 16.31 -5.28 19.03
CA VAL A 235 16.64 -4.02 18.38
C VAL A 235 15.56 -2.99 18.69
N LYS A 236 15.97 -1.81 19.18
CA LYS A 236 15.10 -0.65 19.37
C LYS A 236 15.51 0.40 18.35
N GLU A 237 14.56 0.87 17.54
CA GLU A 237 14.69 2.12 16.78
C GLU A 237 14.97 3.30 17.71
#